data_AF-A0A6H2NG67-F1
#
_entry.id   AF-A0A6H2NG67-F1
#
_cell.length_a   1.000
_cell.length_b   1.000
_cell.length_c   1.000
_cell.angle_alpha   90.00
_cell.angle_beta   90.00
_cell.angle_gamma   90.00
#
_symmetry.space_group_name_H-M   'P 1'
#
loop_
_entity.id
_entity.type
_entity.pdbx_description
1 polymer ?
#
loop_
_entity_poly.entity_id
_entity_poly.type
_entity_poly.pdbx_seq_one_letter_code
_entity_poly.pdbx_strand_id
1 'polypeptide(L)'
;DTPPPASSTAPSQSLFDTSLGEQLQELNLPQAQIERVLASIQERFVYDAEAASPAAYEANLSAWTTALQQQPGLASVVPQAYPTPLSVTYYQRACLPETPGTAKIGAVVNPAGEPQTRPVVLQSSGYGVIDRLVMNRVRTHTFPQTADPRAYTLEVDTQVNHGQNDCLKPDNLPEGLRARD
;
A
#
# COMPACT_ATOMS: atom_id res chain seq x y z
N ASP A 1 35.13 -16.38 -25.09
CA ASP A 1 33.84 -15.67 -25.03
C ASP A 1 32.70 -16.65 -25.03
N THR A 2 32.17 -16.94 -23.84
CA THR A 2 30.97 -17.74 -23.64
C THR A 2 29.97 -16.86 -22.90
N PRO A 3 28.76 -16.61 -23.44
CA PRO A 3 27.79 -15.77 -22.75
C PRO A 3 27.29 -16.48 -21.47
N PRO A 4 27.01 -15.74 -20.38
CA PRO A 4 26.44 -16.33 -19.18
C PRO A 4 24.99 -16.77 -19.42
N PRO A 5 24.52 -17.84 -18.75
CA PRO A 5 23.16 -18.32 -18.89
C PRO A 5 22.15 -17.33 -18.31
N ALA A 6 21.01 -17.20 -18.99
CA ALA A 6 19.84 -16.45 -18.54
C ALA A 6 19.38 -16.98 -17.18
N SER A 7 19.30 -16.09 -16.19
CA SER A 7 18.70 -16.39 -14.90
C SER A 7 17.21 -16.64 -15.10
N SER A 8 16.78 -17.87 -14.81
CA SER A 8 15.37 -18.24 -14.77
C SER A 8 14.70 -17.52 -13.62
N THR A 9 13.66 -16.75 -13.93
CA THR A 9 12.74 -16.17 -12.96
C THR A 9 12.08 -17.31 -12.19
N ALA A 10 12.36 -17.42 -10.89
CA ALA A 10 11.68 -18.39 -10.04
C ALA A 10 10.17 -18.05 -9.97
N PRO A 11 9.28 -19.05 -9.97
CA PRO A 11 7.86 -18.79 -9.78
C PRO A 11 7.65 -18.20 -8.38
N SER A 12 7.00 -17.05 -8.33
CA SER A 12 6.49 -16.44 -7.11
C SER A 12 5.60 -17.46 -6.39
N GLN A 13 6.11 -18.07 -5.33
CA GLN A 13 5.32 -18.99 -4.52
C GLN A 13 4.13 -18.22 -3.96
N SER A 14 2.93 -18.70 -4.25
CA SER A 14 1.69 -18.15 -3.71
C SER A 14 1.78 -18.16 -2.18
N LEU A 15 1.70 -16.98 -1.57
CA LEU A 15 1.60 -16.80 -0.12
C LEU A 15 0.33 -17.44 0.48
N PHE A 16 -0.61 -17.83 -0.38
CA PHE A 16 -1.81 -18.56 -0.02
C PHE A 16 -1.65 -19.99 -0.50
N ASP A 17 -1.63 -20.89 0.47
CA ASP A 17 -1.77 -22.32 0.27
C ASP A 17 -3.07 -22.58 -0.52
N THR A 18 -3.04 -23.56 -1.44
CA THR A 18 -4.20 -24.00 -2.25
C THR A 18 -5.43 -24.33 -1.40
N SER A 19 -5.21 -24.64 -0.12
CA SER A 19 -6.23 -24.92 0.90
C SER A 19 -7.18 -23.76 1.20
N LEU A 20 -6.80 -22.48 1.00
CA LEU A 20 -7.73 -21.37 1.21
C LEU A 20 -8.86 -21.36 0.16
N GLY A 21 -8.54 -21.76 -1.08
CA GLY A 21 -9.54 -21.90 -2.14
C GLY A 21 -10.56 -22.99 -1.80
N GLU A 22 -10.10 -24.12 -1.28
CA GLU A 22 -10.95 -25.24 -0.85
C GLU A 22 -11.81 -24.88 0.37
N GLN A 23 -11.23 -24.21 1.37
CA GLN A 23 -11.98 -23.73 2.55
C GLN A 23 -13.07 -22.70 2.20
N LEU A 24 -12.82 -21.84 1.19
CA LEU A 24 -13.83 -20.91 0.71
C LEU A 24 -14.94 -21.60 -0.10
N GLN A 25 -14.64 -22.74 -0.73
CA GLN A 25 -15.65 -23.57 -1.41
C GLN A 25 -16.56 -24.31 -0.43
N GLU A 26 -16.05 -24.72 0.74
CA GLU A 26 -16.87 -25.32 1.81
C GLU A 26 -17.96 -24.37 2.35
N LEU A 27 -17.76 -23.05 2.20
CA LEU A 27 -18.75 -22.04 2.56
C LEU A 27 -19.91 -21.93 1.56
N ASN A 28 -19.95 -22.76 0.50
CA ASN A 28 -20.95 -22.72 -0.58
C ASN A 28 -21.16 -21.32 -1.16
N LEU A 29 -20.10 -20.52 -1.20
CA LEU A 29 -20.15 -19.19 -1.81
C LEU A 29 -20.26 -19.34 -3.34
N PRO A 30 -21.05 -18.50 -4.02
CA PRO A 30 -21.01 -18.43 -5.48
C PRO A 30 -19.57 -18.20 -5.96
N GLN A 31 -19.17 -18.84 -7.06
CA GLN A 31 -17.80 -18.74 -7.61
C GLN A 31 -17.32 -17.28 -7.77
N ALA A 32 -18.19 -16.40 -8.26
CA ALA A 32 -17.90 -14.97 -8.40
C ALA A 32 -17.68 -14.23 -7.07
N GLN A 33 -18.13 -14.77 -5.93
CA GLN A 33 -17.81 -14.25 -4.61
C GLN A 33 -16.45 -14.76 -4.12
N ILE A 34 -16.13 -16.04 -4.35
CA ILE A 34 -14.80 -16.61 -4.03
C ILE A 34 -13.71 -15.86 -4.78
N GLU A 35 -13.89 -15.63 -6.08
CA GLU A 35 -12.95 -14.87 -6.91
C GLU A 35 -12.76 -13.43 -6.41
N ARG A 36 -13.85 -12.76 -6.02
CA ARG A 36 -13.78 -11.42 -5.42
C ARG A 36 -13.02 -11.41 -4.09
N VAL A 37 -13.21 -12.43 -3.26
CA VAL A 37 -12.48 -12.57 -1.98
C VAL A 37 -11.00 -12.78 -2.26
N LEU A 38 -10.64 -13.71 -3.14
CA LEU A 38 -9.24 -13.98 -3.51
C LEU A 38 -8.56 -12.75 -4.11
N ALA A 39 -9.22 -12.05 -5.06
CA ALA A 39 -8.71 -10.80 -5.61
C ALA A 39 -8.48 -9.75 -4.51
N SER A 40 -9.44 -9.59 -3.60
CA SER A 40 -9.30 -8.64 -2.49
C SER A 40 -8.17 -8.98 -1.52
N ILE A 41 -7.83 -10.26 -1.39
CA ILE A 41 -6.72 -10.74 -0.57
C ILE A 41 -5.40 -10.49 -1.31
N GLN A 42 -5.34 -10.81 -2.61
CA GLN A 42 -4.17 -10.57 -3.43
C GLN A 42 -3.81 -9.08 -3.47
N GLU A 43 -4.77 -8.20 -3.76
CA GLU A 43 -4.59 -6.74 -3.74
C GLU A 43 -4.06 -6.20 -2.40
N ARG A 44 -4.28 -6.94 -1.31
CA ARG A 44 -3.88 -6.50 0.04
C ARG A 44 -2.48 -6.91 0.42
N PHE A 45 -2.06 -8.10 0.03
CA PHE A 45 -0.90 -8.79 0.60
C PHE A 45 0.16 -9.18 -0.43
N VAL A 46 -0.15 -9.11 -1.72
CA VAL A 46 0.85 -9.28 -2.78
C VAL A 46 1.67 -7.99 -2.88
N TYR A 47 2.99 -8.14 -2.89
CA TYR A 47 3.89 -7.02 -3.06
C TYR A 47 3.88 -6.52 -4.51
N ASP A 48 3.64 -5.23 -4.69
CA ASP A 48 3.68 -4.55 -5.99
C ASP A 48 4.91 -3.64 -6.10
N ALA A 49 5.97 -4.16 -6.72
CA ALA A 49 7.22 -3.45 -6.93
C ALA A 49 7.07 -2.28 -7.93
N GLU A 50 6.15 -2.37 -8.88
CA GLU A 50 5.93 -1.34 -9.89
C GLU A 50 5.27 -0.11 -9.23
N ALA A 51 4.21 -0.32 -8.45
CA ALA A 51 3.53 0.73 -7.71
C ALA A 51 4.42 1.38 -6.63
N ALA A 52 5.38 0.63 -6.08
CA ALA A 52 6.36 1.13 -5.12
C ALA A 52 7.57 1.85 -5.78
N SER A 53 7.63 1.92 -7.11
CA SER A 53 8.79 2.47 -7.82
C SER A 53 8.82 4.01 -7.87
N PRO A 54 10.02 4.61 -8.04
CA PRO A 54 10.14 6.04 -8.32
C PRO A 54 9.44 6.47 -9.62
N ALA A 55 9.39 5.59 -10.62
CA ALA A 55 8.71 5.88 -11.88
C ALA A 55 7.19 6.02 -11.69
N ALA A 56 6.59 5.16 -10.84
CA ALA A 56 5.19 5.29 -10.47
C ALA A 56 4.92 6.61 -9.73
N TYR A 57 5.82 7.02 -8.83
CA TYR A 57 5.72 8.32 -8.16
C TYR A 57 5.67 9.49 -9.14
N GLU A 58 6.62 9.57 -10.08
CA GLU A 58 6.70 10.66 -11.05
C GLU A 58 5.46 10.70 -11.96
N ALA A 59 5.04 9.53 -12.46
CA ALA A 59 3.85 9.41 -13.30
C ALA A 59 2.57 9.85 -12.55
N ASN A 60 2.38 9.35 -11.32
CA ASN A 60 1.21 9.66 -10.52
C ASN A 60 1.20 11.12 -10.04
N LEU A 61 2.36 11.69 -9.70
CA LEU A 61 2.49 13.11 -9.33
C LEU A 61 2.11 14.02 -10.49
N SER A 62 2.59 13.71 -11.70
CA SER A 62 2.26 14.45 -12.91
C SER A 62 0.74 14.42 -13.18
N ALA A 63 0.16 13.22 -13.20
CA ALA A 63 -1.27 13.02 -13.40
C ALA A 63 -2.13 13.73 -12.35
N TRP A 64 -1.75 13.61 -11.07
CA TRP A 64 -2.43 14.28 -9.97
C TRP A 64 -2.34 15.80 -10.09
N THR A 65 -1.17 16.36 -10.42
CA THR A 65 -0.99 17.80 -10.62
C THR A 65 -1.84 18.33 -11.77
N THR A 66 -1.90 17.62 -12.90
CA THR A 66 -2.80 17.97 -14.01
C THR A 66 -4.26 17.96 -13.58
N ALA A 67 -4.68 16.97 -12.79
CA ALA A 67 -6.05 16.90 -12.28
C ALA A 67 -6.37 18.06 -11.33
N LEU A 68 -5.43 18.49 -10.48
CA LEU A 68 -5.60 19.66 -9.61
C LEU A 68 -5.81 20.94 -10.41
N GLN A 69 -5.05 21.12 -11.49
CA GLN A 69 -5.14 22.32 -12.32
C GLN A 69 -6.49 22.47 -13.03
N GLN A 70 -7.19 21.35 -13.26
CA GLN A 70 -8.52 21.32 -13.85
C GLN A 70 -9.64 21.55 -12.82
N GLN A 71 -9.34 21.52 -11.52
CA GLN A 71 -10.34 21.72 -10.47
C GLN A 71 -10.56 23.22 -10.21
N PRO A 72 -11.83 23.69 -10.19
CA PRO A 72 -12.14 25.08 -9.87
C PRO A 72 -11.58 25.49 -8.50
N GLY A 73 -10.90 26.63 -8.45
CA GLY A 73 -10.28 27.13 -7.23
C GLY A 73 -8.92 26.54 -6.87
N LEU A 74 -8.41 25.55 -7.63
CA LEU A 74 -7.10 24.92 -7.40
C LEU A 74 -6.13 25.09 -8.58
N ALA A 75 -6.51 25.81 -9.64
CA ALA A 75 -5.71 25.98 -10.86
C ALA A 75 -4.29 26.52 -10.62
N SER A 76 -4.09 27.34 -9.58
CA SER A 76 -2.80 27.92 -9.21
C SER A 76 -2.08 27.19 -8.07
N VAL A 77 -2.68 26.12 -7.53
CA VAL A 77 -2.09 25.37 -6.41
C VAL A 77 -1.01 24.44 -6.95
N VAL A 78 0.22 24.65 -6.47
CA VAL A 78 1.36 23.80 -6.78
C VAL A 78 1.61 22.87 -5.59
N PRO A 79 1.70 21.54 -5.79
CA PRO A 79 2.06 20.61 -4.73
C PRO A 79 3.41 20.93 -4.09
N GLN A 80 3.48 20.86 -2.76
CA GLN A 80 4.70 21.10 -2.00
C GLN A 80 4.98 19.94 -1.05
N ALA A 81 6.24 19.68 -0.74
CA ALA A 81 6.60 18.69 0.26
C ALA A 81 6.05 19.10 1.64
N TYR A 82 5.37 18.16 2.31
CA TYR A 82 4.91 18.38 3.67
C TYR A 82 6.08 18.23 4.64
N PRO A 83 6.36 19.19 5.52
CA PRO A 83 7.60 19.21 6.31
C PRO A 83 7.58 18.28 7.52
N THR A 84 6.39 17.85 7.98
CA THR A 84 6.28 17.00 9.17
C THR A 84 6.16 15.55 8.75
N PRO A 85 7.08 14.66 9.18
CA PRO A 85 6.99 13.26 8.85
C PRO A 85 5.74 12.64 9.49
N LEU A 86 5.10 11.73 8.76
CA LEU A 86 4.04 10.88 9.29
C LEU A 86 4.53 9.45 9.31
N SER A 87 4.00 8.65 10.22
CA SER A 87 4.27 7.23 10.28
C SER A 87 3.01 6.43 10.56
N VAL A 88 3.01 5.19 10.09
CA VAL A 88 2.01 4.19 10.42
C VAL A 88 2.68 2.88 10.81
N THR A 89 2.09 2.23 11.81
CA THR A 89 2.49 0.88 12.21
C THR A 89 1.41 -0.10 11.82
N TYR A 90 1.77 -1.09 11.02
CA TYR A 90 0.91 -2.18 10.62
C TYR A 90 1.23 -3.42 11.45
N TYR A 91 0.24 -3.94 12.16
CA TYR A 91 0.40 -5.10 13.02
C TYR A 91 0.09 -6.38 12.24
N GLN A 92 1.09 -7.23 12.04
CA GLN A 92 0.91 -8.52 11.38
C GLN A 92 1.86 -9.56 11.97
N ARG A 93 1.38 -10.77 12.23
CA ARG A 93 2.22 -11.86 12.72
C ARG A 93 3.00 -12.54 11.61
N ALA A 94 2.45 -12.68 10.41
CA ALA A 94 3.16 -13.29 9.28
C ALA A 94 4.26 -12.36 8.74
N CYS A 95 5.35 -12.97 8.27
CA CYS A 95 6.37 -12.22 7.55
C CYS A 95 5.82 -11.77 6.20
N LEU A 96 6.11 -10.53 5.84
CA LEU A 96 5.91 -10.06 4.47
C LEU A 96 7.12 -10.51 3.62
N PRO A 97 6.90 -10.84 2.34
CA PRO A 97 7.99 -11.28 1.46
C PRO A 97 9.04 -10.18 1.27
N GLU A 98 8.59 -8.94 1.19
CA GLU A 98 9.42 -7.73 1.09
C GLU A 98 9.07 -6.75 2.22
N THR A 99 10.06 -5.99 2.68
CA THR A 99 9.81 -4.91 3.66
C THR A 99 9.02 -3.79 2.96
N PRO A 100 7.90 -3.31 3.55
CA PRO A 100 7.18 -2.18 3.00
C PRO A 100 8.07 -0.94 2.86
N GLY A 101 7.96 -0.23 1.74
CA GLY A 101 8.63 1.04 1.51
C GLY A 101 7.89 2.22 2.15
N THR A 102 8.51 3.40 2.11
CA THR A 102 7.85 4.67 2.41
C THR A 102 6.79 4.95 1.35
N ALA A 103 5.54 5.20 1.79
CA ALA A 103 4.47 5.59 0.89
C ALA A 103 4.49 7.10 0.66
N LYS A 104 4.21 7.55 -0.57
CA LYS A 104 4.06 8.97 -0.90
C LYS A 104 2.62 9.29 -1.26
N ILE A 105 2.04 10.29 -0.60
CA ILE A 105 0.60 10.62 -0.70
C ILE A 105 0.41 12.07 -1.14
N GLY A 106 -0.49 12.29 -2.09
CA GLY A 106 -0.99 13.61 -2.46
C GLY A 106 -2.23 13.95 -1.64
N ALA A 107 -2.28 15.14 -1.04
CA ALA A 107 -3.46 15.64 -0.34
C ALA A 107 -3.73 17.11 -0.67
N VAL A 108 -5.00 17.46 -0.85
CA VAL A 108 -5.45 18.85 -0.93
C VAL A 108 -6.07 19.23 0.41
N VAL A 109 -5.63 20.34 0.97
CA VAL A 109 -5.98 20.80 2.31
C VAL A 109 -6.63 22.18 2.20
N ASN A 110 -7.76 22.35 2.88
CA ASN A 110 -8.47 23.62 2.95
C ASN A 110 -7.77 24.60 3.93
N PRO A 111 -8.17 25.89 3.95
CA PRO A 111 -7.61 26.88 4.89
C PRO A 111 -7.69 26.50 6.38
N ALA A 112 -8.66 25.65 6.76
CA ALA A 112 -8.85 25.19 8.13
C ALA A 112 -7.88 24.06 8.53
N GLY A 113 -7.06 23.56 7.61
CA GLY A 113 -6.10 22.49 7.87
C GLY A 113 -6.68 21.08 7.71
N GLU A 114 -7.83 20.93 7.03
CA GLU A 114 -8.48 19.64 6.82
C GLU A 114 -8.33 19.18 5.36
N PRO A 115 -8.18 17.87 5.12
CA PRO A 115 -8.23 17.31 3.77
C PRO A 115 -9.57 17.62 3.09
N GLN A 116 -9.53 18.33 1.96
CA GLN A 116 -10.72 18.70 1.18
C GLN A 116 -11.24 17.53 0.33
N THR A 117 -10.34 16.68 -0.15
CA THR A 117 -10.65 15.53 -1.00
C THR A 117 -10.03 14.27 -0.43
N ARG A 118 -10.44 13.11 -0.97
CA ARG A 118 -9.77 11.85 -0.66
C ARG A 118 -8.31 11.98 -1.09
N PRO A 119 -7.33 11.66 -0.21
CA PRO A 119 -5.91 11.65 -0.61
C PRO A 119 -5.67 10.68 -1.77
N VAL A 120 -4.52 10.80 -2.43
CA VAL A 120 -4.15 9.97 -3.58
C VAL A 120 -2.81 9.31 -3.29
N VAL A 121 -2.69 8.01 -3.56
CA VAL A 121 -1.40 7.31 -3.49
C VAL A 121 -0.58 7.73 -4.70
N LEU A 122 0.56 8.37 -4.47
CA LEU A 122 1.52 8.73 -5.51
C LEU A 122 2.57 7.63 -5.66
N GLN A 123 3.04 7.10 -4.52
CA GLN A 123 3.94 5.94 -4.45
C GLN A 123 3.42 4.98 -3.39
N SER A 124 3.25 3.72 -3.76
CA SER A 124 2.81 2.67 -2.84
C SER A 124 3.93 2.29 -1.86
N SER A 125 3.55 1.81 -0.68
CA SER A 125 4.44 1.04 0.20
C SER A 125 4.81 -0.33 -0.36
N GLY A 126 4.19 -0.72 -1.47
CA GLY A 126 4.23 -2.06 -2.07
C GLY A 126 3.09 -2.96 -1.60
N TYR A 127 2.31 -2.56 -0.60
CA TYR A 127 1.17 -3.35 -0.11
C TYR A 127 -0.09 -2.51 0.02
N GLY A 128 -1.16 -2.90 -0.69
CA GLY A 128 -2.43 -2.18 -0.67
C GLY A 128 -3.09 -2.11 0.72
N VAL A 129 -2.85 -3.09 1.60
CA VAL A 129 -3.35 -3.04 2.97
C VAL A 129 -2.69 -1.91 3.78
N ILE A 130 -1.40 -1.68 3.60
CA ILE A 130 -0.63 -0.65 4.28
C ILE A 130 -0.96 0.72 3.69
N ASP A 131 -1.09 0.82 2.37
CA ASP A 131 -1.48 2.07 1.71
C ASP A 131 -2.83 2.57 2.20
N ARG A 132 -3.79 1.69 2.48
CA ARG A 132 -5.07 2.10 3.08
C ARG A 132 -4.94 2.64 4.50
N LEU A 133 -4.01 2.10 5.29
CA LEU A 133 -3.71 2.63 6.63
C LEU A 133 -3.06 4.01 6.52
N VAL A 134 -2.08 4.16 5.62
CA VAL A 134 -1.43 5.43 5.29
C VAL A 134 -2.49 6.47 4.87
N MET A 135 -3.35 6.12 3.92
CA MET A 135 -4.41 6.99 3.42
C MET A 135 -5.38 7.42 4.52
N ASN A 136 -5.75 6.49 5.42
CA ASN A 136 -6.59 6.83 6.57
C ASN A 136 -5.86 7.75 7.56
N ARG A 137 -4.55 7.53 7.78
CA ARG A 137 -3.72 8.41 8.63
C ARG A 137 -3.66 9.83 8.09
N VAL A 138 -3.48 9.99 6.77
CA VAL A 138 -3.47 11.31 6.10
C VAL A 138 -4.86 11.95 6.15
N ARG A 139 -5.93 11.18 5.90
CA ARG A 139 -7.32 11.68 5.95
C ARG A 139 -7.72 12.22 7.32
N THR A 140 -7.19 11.63 8.39
CA THR A 140 -7.49 12.02 9.79
C THR A 140 -6.44 12.96 10.38
N HIS A 141 -5.47 13.38 9.58
CA HIS A 141 -4.42 14.30 10.01
C HIS A 141 -4.89 15.75 9.93
N THR A 142 -4.53 16.55 10.94
CA THR A 142 -4.76 17.99 10.95
C THR A 142 -3.50 18.70 10.47
N PHE A 143 -3.63 19.46 9.39
CA PHE A 143 -2.55 20.22 8.77
C PHE A 143 -2.48 21.64 9.35
N PRO A 144 -1.34 22.35 9.17
CA PRO A 144 -1.25 23.76 9.49
C PRO A 144 -2.30 24.57 8.74
N GLN A 145 -2.94 25.49 9.45
CA GLN A 145 -3.89 26.43 8.84
C GLN A 145 -3.18 27.43 7.94
N THR A 146 -3.84 27.80 6.85
CA THR A 146 -3.32 28.72 5.84
C THR A 146 -4.42 29.67 5.38
N ALA A 147 -4.05 30.78 4.73
CA ALA A 147 -5.05 31.68 4.14
C ALA A 147 -5.77 31.06 2.94
N ASP A 148 -5.04 30.28 2.14
CA ASP A 148 -5.50 29.67 0.91
C ASP A 148 -5.38 28.14 0.96
N PRO A 149 -6.13 27.39 0.13
CA PRO A 149 -5.93 25.96 -0.04
C PRO A 149 -4.48 25.60 -0.43
N ARG A 150 -4.01 24.44 0.05
CA ARG A 150 -2.66 23.91 -0.25
C ARG A 150 -2.75 22.49 -0.77
N ALA A 151 -1.82 22.13 -1.66
CA ALA A 151 -1.60 20.74 -2.03
C ALA A 151 -0.25 20.29 -1.47
N TYR A 152 -0.24 19.12 -0.84
CA TYR A 152 0.94 18.55 -0.23
C TYR A 152 1.28 17.18 -0.81
N THR A 153 2.57 16.92 -0.98
CA THR A 153 3.14 15.58 -1.13
C THR A 153 3.71 15.16 0.23
N LEU A 154 3.13 14.13 0.83
CA LEU A 154 3.53 13.60 2.13
C LEU A 154 4.37 12.34 1.94
N GLU A 155 5.45 12.21 2.70
CA GLU A 155 6.13 10.94 2.90
C GLU A 155 5.64 10.32 4.20
N VAL A 156 5.19 9.06 4.14
CA VAL A 156 4.66 8.34 5.29
C VAL A 156 5.48 7.07 5.48
N ASP A 157 6.23 7.06 6.58
CA ASP A 157 7.02 5.90 6.96
C ASP A 157 6.11 4.75 7.37
N THR A 158 6.37 3.57 6.82
CA THR A 158 5.59 2.37 7.11
C THR A 158 6.45 1.40 7.92
N GLN A 159 5.88 0.90 9.01
CA GLN A 159 6.54 -0.06 9.89
C GLN A 159 5.65 -1.27 10.06
N VAL A 160 6.25 -2.47 10.07
CA VAL A 160 5.55 -3.70 10.42
C VAL A 160 5.92 -4.09 11.83
N ASN A 161 4.91 -4.25 12.68
CA ASN A 161 5.08 -4.71 14.05
C ASN A 161 4.57 -6.14 14.17
N HIS A 162 5.48 -7.04 14.53
CA HIS A 162 5.18 -8.46 14.70
C HIS A 162 4.80 -8.83 16.15
N GLY A 163 4.80 -7.89 17.09
CA GLY A 163 4.60 -8.14 18.51
C GLY A 163 5.90 -8.52 19.22
N GLN A 164 5.80 -9.31 20.29
CA GLN A 164 6.96 -9.69 21.12
C GLN A 164 7.81 -10.82 20.54
N ASN A 165 7.34 -11.51 19.51
CA ASN A 165 8.04 -12.63 18.88
C ASN A 165 8.32 -12.32 17.42
N ASP A 166 9.29 -13.03 16.86
CA ASP A 166 9.56 -13.02 15.42
C ASP A 166 8.30 -13.30 14.59
N CYS A 167 8.34 -12.81 13.35
CA CYS A 167 7.28 -13.06 12.40
C CYS A 167 7.20 -14.55 11.99
N LEU A 168 5.99 -14.98 11.67
CA LEU A 168 5.68 -16.33 11.23
C LEU A 168 6.01 -16.48 9.74
N LYS A 169 6.91 -17.41 9.43
CA LYS A 169 7.21 -17.96 8.11
C LYS A 169 6.62 -19.37 8.02
N PRO A 170 6.28 -19.88 6.83
CA PRO A 170 5.84 -21.27 6.67
C PRO A 170 6.74 -22.28 7.41
N ASP A 171 8.06 -22.11 7.33
CA ASP A 171 9.05 -23.00 7.94
C ASP A 171 9.05 -22.97 9.49
N ASN A 172 8.65 -21.86 10.10
CA ASN A 172 8.65 -21.67 11.56
C ASN A 172 7.25 -21.72 12.18
N LEU A 173 6.22 -22.14 11.41
CA LEU A 173 4.90 -22.38 11.95
C LEU A 173 4.95 -23.48 13.03
N PRO A 174 4.29 -23.29 14.18
CA PRO A 174 4.13 -24.35 15.17
C PRO A 174 3.57 -25.62 14.54
N GLU A 175 4.01 -26.81 15.00
CA GLU A 175 3.58 -28.10 14.42
C GLU A 175 2.05 -28.29 14.37
N GLY A 176 1.28 -27.62 15.24
CA GLY A 176 -0.18 -27.64 15.21
C GLY A 176 -0.85 -26.76 14.14
N LEU A 177 -0.07 -25.94 13.42
CA LEU A 177 -0.53 -25.01 12.37
C LEU A 177 0.10 -25.28 11.00
N ARG A 178 1.07 -26.20 10.91
CA ARG A 178 1.51 -26.73 9.62
C ARG A 178 0.37 -27.56 9.06
N ALA A 179 -0.03 -27.29 7.82
CA ALA A 179 -1.05 -28.09 7.14
C ALA A 179 -0.72 -29.57 7.34
N ARG A 180 -1.71 -30.34 7.80
CA ARG A 180 -1.59 -31.80 7.77
C ARG A 180 -1.62 -32.16 6.29
N ASP A 181 -0.45 -32.51 5.75
CA ASP A 181 -0.32 -33.17 4.44
C ASP A 181 -1.24 -34.40 4.34
#